data_AF-A0A3M1HNX3-F1
#
_entry.id   AF-A0A3M1HNX3-F1
#
_cell.length_a   1.000
_cell.length_b   1.000
_cell.length_c   1.000
_cell.angle_alpha   90.00
_cell.angle_beta   90.00
_cell.angle_gamma   90.00
#
_symmetry.space_group_name_H-M   'P 1'
#
loop_
_entity.id
_entity.type
_entity.pdbx_description
1 polymer ?
#
loop_
_entity_poly.entity_id
_entity_poly.type
_entity_poly.pdbx_seq_one_letter_code
_entity_poly.pdbx_strand_id
1 'polypeptide(L)' 'GVDARRLIAYGYGEARPIASNEIPEGRAMNRRIEIVIEPR' A
#
# COMPACT_ATOMS: atom_id res chain seq x y z
N GLY A 1 10.56 19.15 -6.22
CA GLY A 1 9.44 18.35 -5.68
C GLY A 1 8.74 17.62 -6.81
N VAL A 2 7.90 16.63 -6.51
CA VAL A 2 7.05 15.92 -7.50
C VAL A 2 5.77 16.74 -7.75
N ASP A 3 5.31 16.84 -8.99
CA ASP A 3 4.05 17.52 -9.33
C ASP A 3 2.85 16.77 -8.73
N ALA A 4 2.04 17.46 -7.93
CA ALA A 4 0.89 16.89 -7.25
C ALA A 4 -0.13 16.24 -8.21
N ARG A 5 -0.24 16.75 -9.45
CA ARG A 5 -1.14 16.20 -10.47
C ARG A 5 -0.71 14.81 -10.98
N ARG A 6 0.50 14.37 -10.65
CA ARG A 6 1.06 13.05 -10.99
C ARG A 6 0.88 12.03 -9.87
N LEU A 7 0.31 12.43 -8.74
CA LEU A 7 0.17 11.60 -7.56
C LEU A 7 -1.31 11.33 -7.31
N ILE A 8 -1.64 10.06 -7.11
CA ILE A 8 -2.93 9.62 -6.61
C ILE A 8 -2.67 8.76 -5.38
N ALA A 9 -3.43 8.95 -4.32
CA ALA A 9 -3.31 8.19 -3.08
C ALA A 9 -4.61 7.41 -2.82
N TYR A 10 -4.46 6.11 -2.56
CA TYR A 10 -5.57 5.22 -2.21
C TYR A 10 -5.31 4.62 -0.82
N GLY A 11 -6.32 4.68 0.06
CA GLY A 11 -6.28 4.06 1.38
C GLY A 11 -7.07 2.75 1.39
N TYR A 12 -6.37 1.61 1.32
CA TYR A 12 -7.01 0.29 1.28
C TYR A 12 -7.31 -0.31 2.66
N GLY A 13 -6.73 0.23 3.74
CA GLY A 13 -6.86 -0.35 5.09
C GLY A 13 -6.51 -1.84 5.09
N GLU A 14 -7.39 -2.66 5.66
CA GLU A 14 -7.19 -4.11 5.78
C GLU A 14 -7.73 -4.92 4.59
N ALA A 15 -8.31 -4.27 3.58
CA ALA A 15 -9.01 -4.95 2.48
C ALA A 15 -8.07 -5.67 1.50
N ARG A 16 -6.76 -5.41 1.56
CA ARG A 16 -5.74 -6.02 0.67
C ARG A 16 -4.52 -6.54 1.45
N PRO A 17 -4.69 -7.62 2.24
CA PRO A 17 -3.58 -8.24 2.97
C PRO A 17 -2.65 -8.98 1.99
N ILE A 18 -1.36 -8.96 2.27
CA ILE A 18 -0.35 -9.79 1.57
C ILE A 18 0.13 -10.96 2.43
N ALA A 19 -0.25 -10.97 3.70
CA ALA A 19 0.05 -12.03 4.65
C ALA A 19 -1.13 -12.25 5.62
N SER A 20 -1.15 -13.39 6.30
CA SER A 20 -2.18 -13.68 7.31
C SER A 20 -2.17 -12.64 8.44
N ASN A 21 -3.35 -12.19 8.86
CA ASN A 21 -3.50 -11.31 10.02
C ASN A 21 -3.47 -12.05 11.36
N GLU A 22 -3.48 -13.39 11.34
CA GLU A 22 -3.54 -14.22 12.54
C GLU A 22 -2.22 -14.18 13.32
N ILE A 23 -1.09 -14.09 12.62
CA ILE A 23 0.24 -14.04 13.25
C ILE A 23 0.82 -12.62 13.31
N PRO A 24 1.58 -12.26 14.36
CA PRO A 24 2.17 -10.92 14.52
C PRO A 24 3.01 -10.47 13.31
N GLU A 25 3.79 -11.38 12.73
CA GLU A 25 4.69 -11.13 11.62
C GLU A 25 3.89 -10.78 10.35
N GLY A 26 2.78 -11.48 10.12
CA GLY A 26 1.89 -11.23 8.99
C GLY A 26 1.19 -9.87 9.09
N ARG A 27 0.73 -9.49 10.30
CA ARG A 27 0.23 -8.12 10.52
C ARG A 27 1.30 -7.06 10.30
N ALA A 28 2.56 -7.34 10.65
CA ALA A 28 3.67 -6.44 10.38
C ALA A 28 3.92 -6.26 8.88
N MET A 29 3.87 -7.34 8.10
CA MET A 29 3.98 -7.28 6.64
C MET A 29 2.82 -6.51 5.99
N ASN A 30 1.60 -6.61 6.54
CA ASN A 30 0.44 -5.90 6.01
C ASN A 30 0.49 -4.38 6.21
N ARG A 31 1.24 -3.87 7.21
CA ARG A 31 1.44 -2.42 7.43
C ARG A 31 2.47 -1.87 6.42
N ARG A 32 2.00 -1.58 5.20
CA ARG A 32 2.85 -1.15 4.09
C ARG A 32 2.22 -0.03 3.25
N ILE A 33 3.07 0.63 2.47
CA ILE A 33 2.69 1.51 1.36
C ILE A 33 3.21 0.88 0.08
N GLU A 34 2.39 0.90 -0.97
CA GLU A 34 2.79 0.49 -2.32
C GLU A 34 2.89 1.73 -3.22
N ILE A 35 3.97 1.81 -4.00
CA ILE A 35 4.16 2.84 -5.02
C ILE A 35 4.04 2.17 -6.38
N VAL A 36 2.95 2.45 -7.09
CA VAL A 36 2.71 1.93 -8.45
C VAL A 36 3.06 3.04 -9.45
N ILE A 37 3.86 2.70 -10.45
CA ILE A 37 4.26 3.63 -11.51
C ILE A 37 3.59 3.16 -12.80
N GLU A 38 2.70 4.00 -13.32
CA GLU A 38 2.02 3.74 -14.60
C GLU A 38 2.71 4.52 -15.74
N PRO A 39 2.93 3.89 -16.91
CA PRO A 39 3.38 4.60 -18.09
C PRO A 39 2.32 5.59 -18.58
N ARG A 40 2.76 6.65 -19.25
CA ARG A 40 1.90 7.66 -19.87
C ARG A 40 1.65 7.37 -21.34
#